data_AF-A0A0L6JMD7-F1
#
_entry.id   AF-A0A0L6JMD7-F1
#
_cell.length_a   1.000
_cell.length_b   1.000
_cell.length_c   1.000
_cell.angle_alpha   90.00
_cell.angle_beta   90.00
_cell.angle_gamma   90.00
#
_symmetry.space_group_name_H-M   'P 1'
#
loop_
_entity.id
_entity.type
_entity.pdbx_description
1 polymer ?
#
loop_
_entity_poly.entity_id
_entity_poly.type
_entity_poly.pdbx_seq_one_letter_code
_entity_poly.pdbx_strand_id
1 'polypeptide(L)'
;MADKIPFDDDRQVNNEGLKDDYIRNNSKRAKKQIIIIFCFSTAVLLIASLIVLYFVKTSKETNSDDFNPAAAVKYITPKNTIEISSYTSATPSVKLSETGTLKVGEYVQFGKYYEDPILWKCVKIENDKPMLVSENILCMKAYDAAESGTDSVGSNHVEKYGSNKWHNSNIREWLNAVSNVNFSTQEPNKFAVILGNEYDNELGFLSNFSSSEIESIEPMTHEGVTDKVYLLSSDELSLLGNNPTRELTEKAFQLSYYISEFKKKGIDIGFTKTWAYWTRTPYPSVSSNVYIVGGIANLAASSANASNIGVLPALNLKTDKFKYGKGTRTEPYK
;
A
#
# COMPACT_ATOMS: atom_id res chain seq x y z
N MET A 1 -32.72 2.70 -101.68
CA MET A 1 -33.36 2.38 -100.39
C MET A 1 -32.67 3.19 -99.31
N ALA A 2 -33.48 3.81 -98.45
CA ALA A 2 -33.15 4.67 -97.31
C ALA A 2 -32.84 6.16 -97.61
N ASP A 3 -33.94 6.93 -97.60
CA ASP A 3 -34.03 8.38 -97.47
C ASP A 3 -33.65 8.87 -96.07
N LYS A 4 -33.22 10.14 -96.01
CA LYS A 4 -32.98 10.96 -94.82
C LYS A 4 -34.29 11.40 -94.15
N ILE A 5 -34.42 11.31 -92.82
CA ILE A 5 -35.20 12.25 -91.96
C ILE A 5 -34.59 12.23 -90.51
N PRO A 6 -34.84 13.20 -89.60
CA PRO A 6 -33.95 14.33 -89.32
C PRO A 6 -33.45 14.39 -87.85
N PHE A 7 -32.53 15.32 -87.60
CA PHE A 7 -32.20 15.84 -86.27
C PHE A 7 -33.44 16.51 -85.66
N ASP A 8 -33.79 16.14 -84.42
CA ASP A 8 -34.72 16.88 -83.56
C ASP A 8 -33.95 17.39 -82.35
N ASP A 9 -33.84 18.71 -82.30
CA ASP A 9 -33.26 19.56 -81.28
C ASP A 9 -34.39 19.91 -80.33
N ASP A 10 -34.43 19.32 -79.13
CA ASP A 10 -34.91 19.98 -77.92
C ASP A 10 -34.86 19.03 -76.73
N ARG A 11 -33.81 19.20 -75.92
CA ARG A 11 -33.88 19.05 -74.45
C ARG A 11 -32.59 19.62 -73.84
N GLN A 12 -32.48 20.95 -73.85
CA GLN A 12 -31.63 21.63 -72.89
C GLN A 12 -32.21 21.39 -71.48
N VAL A 13 -31.70 20.38 -70.78
CA VAL A 13 -31.98 20.22 -69.36
C VAL A 13 -31.08 21.20 -68.61
N ASN A 14 -31.71 22.24 -68.04
CA ASN A 14 -31.08 23.28 -67.23
C ASN A 14 -30.19 22.69 -66.12
N ASN A 15 -28.88 22.64 -66.38
CA ASN A 15 -27.86 22.10 -65.47
C ASN A 15 -27.49 23.06 -64.31
N GLU A 16 -28.08 24.25 -64.26
CA GLU A 16 -27.79 25.25 -63.21
C GLU A 16 -28.49 24.91 -61.89
N GLY A 17 -29.73 24.41 -61.92
CA GLY A 17 -30.48 24.06 -60.70
C GLY A 17 -29.89 22.87 -59.92
N LEU A 18 -29.35 21.87 -60.62
CA LEU A 18 -28.75 20.68 -60.00
C LEU A 18 -27.40 20.98 -59.32
N LYS A 19 -26.62 21.93 -59.86
CA LYS A 19 -25.37 22.39 -59.22
C LYS A 19 -25.66 23.21 -57.96
N ASP A 20 -26.67 24.08 -58.01
CA ASP A 20 -27.04 24.90 -56.87
C ASP A 20 -27.60 24.07 -55.70
N ASP A 21 -28.38 23.03 -55.98
CA ASP A 21 -28.90 22.13 -54.94
C ASP A 21 -27.81 21.23 -54.33
N TYR A 22 -26.84 20.79 -55.13
CA TYR A 22 -25.68 20.05 -54.63
C TYR A 22 -24.79 20.91 -53.70
N ILE A 23 -24.53 22.16 -54.09
CA ILE A 23 -23.74 23.11 -53.28
C ILE A 23 -24.50 23.50 -52.01
N ARG A 24 -25.82 23.75 -52.07
CA ARG A 24 -26.65 24.07 -50.89
C ARG A 24 -26.68 22.92 -49.89
N ASN A 25 -26.83 21.69 -50.36
CA ASN A 25 -26.91 20.52 -49.48
C ASN A 25 -25.56 20.19 -48.83
N ASN A 26 -24.44 20.33 -49.55
CA ASN A 26 -23.11 20.19 -48.96
C ASN A 26 -22.78 21.32 -47.96
N SER A 27 -23.20 22.56 -48.22
CA SER A 27 -23.07 23.67 -47.27
C SER A 27 -23.86 23.45 -45.98
N LYS A 28 -25.10 22.95 -46.07
CA LYS A 28 -25.90 22.59 -44.89
C LYS A 28 -25.27 21.44 -44.09
N ARG A 29 -24.73 20.42 -44.78
CA ARG A 29 -24.07 19.27 -44.14
C ARG A 29 -22.76 19.68 -43.44
N ALA A 30 -21.97 20.54 -44.06
CA ALA A 30 -20.76 21.12 -43.47
C ALA A 30 -21.09 22.00 -42.24
N LYS A 31 -22.11 22.86 -42.32
CA LYS A 31 -22.56 23.65 -41.16
C LYS A 31 -23.04 22.76 -40.01
N LYS A 32 -23.76 21.67 -40.31
CA LYS A 32 -24.23 20.71 -39.29
C LYS A 32 -23.07 19.95 -38.64
N GLN A 33 -22.05 19.55 -39.40
CA GLN A 33 -20.83 18.92 -38.87
C GLN A 33 -19.99 19.89 -38.04
N ILE A 34 -19.84 21.16 -38.47
CA ILE A 34 -19.12 22.19 -37.71
C ILE A 34 -19.83 22.47 -36.38
N ILE A 35 -21.16 22.55 -36.36
CA ILE A 35 -21.94 22.72 -35.12
C ILE A 35 -21.76 21.51 -34.19
N ILE A 36 -21.77 20.27 -34.70
CA ILE A 36 -21.55 19.06 -33.89
C ILE A 36 -20.13 19.05 -33.30
N ILE A 37 -19.11 19.42 -34.09
CA ILE A 37 -17.70 19.51 -33.62
C ILE A 37 -17.56 20.61 -32.56
N PHE A 38 -18.20 21.77 -32.75
CA PHE A 38 -18.18 22.85 -31.77
C PHE A 38 -18.88 22.44 -30.45
N CYS A 39 -20.04 21.78 -30.54
CA CYS A 39 -20.75 21.28 -29.36
C CYS A 39 -19.96 20.21 -28.61
N PHE A 40 -19.27 19.30 -29.32
CA PHE A 40 -18.40 18.30 -28.70
C PHE A 40 -17.18 18.96 -28.03
N SER A 41 -16.57 19.95 -28.67
CA SER A 41 -15.43 20.69 -28.10
C SER A 41 -15.82 21.44 -26.82
N THR A 42 -16.98 22.12 -26.81
CA THR A 42 -17.46 22.82 -25.61
C THR A 42 -17.86 21.88 -24.49
N ALA A 43 -18.42 20.70 -24.80
CA ALA A 43 -18.76 19.71 -23.79
C ALA A 43 -17.51 19.08 -23.15
N VAL A 44 -16.46 18.81 -23.95
CA VAL A 44 -15.17 18.31 -23.44
C VAL A 44 -14.48 19.36 -22.56
N LEU A 45 -14.51 20.64 -22.94
CA LEU A 45 -13.99 21.75 -22.12
C LEU A 45 -14.76 21.93 -20.80
N LEU A 46 -16.09 21.76 -20.80
CA LEU A 46 -16.91 21.79 -19.60
C LEU A 46 -16.62 20.61 -18.66
N ILE A 47 -16.47 19.40 -19.21
CA ILE A 47 -16.12 18.21 -18.43
C ILE A 47 -14.71 18.35 -17.84
N ALA A 48 -13.73 18.83 -18.62
CA ALA A 48 -12.39 19.09 -18.12
C ALA A 48 -12.38 20.15 -16.99
N SER A 49 -13.19 21.20 -17.14
CA SER A 49 -13.32 22.25 -16.11
C SER A 49 -13.99 21.73 -14.83
N LEU A 50 -15.00 20.87 -14.95
CA LEU A 50 -15.66 20.22 -13.81
C LEU A 50 -14.73 19.22 -13.11
N ILE A 51 -13.89 18.50 -13.86
CA ILE A 51 -12.85 17.62 -13.30
C ILE A 51 -11.82 18.45 -12.53
N VAL A 52 -11.33 19.56 -13.09
CA VAL A 52 -10.41 20.46 -12.38
C VAL A 52 -11.05 21.06 -11.12
N LEU A 53 -12.31 21.49 -11.18
CA LEU A 53 -13.05 21.99 -10.02
C LEU A 53 -13.29 20.89 -8.96
N TYR A 54 -13.56 19.66 -9.38
CA TYR A 54 -13.67 18.52 -8.48
C TYR A 54 -12.34 18.24 -7.79
N PHE A 55 -11.22 18.22 -8.53
CA PHE A 55 -9.88 18.06 -7.97
C PHE A 55 -9.49 19.18 -7.00
N VAL A 56 -9.81 20.44 -7.33
CA VAL A 56 -9.56 21.61 -6.45
C VAL A 56 -10.45 21.58 -5.20
N LYS A 57 -11.68 21.03 -5.29
CA LYS A 57 -12.56 20.87 -4.14
C LYS A 57 -12.07 19.74 -3.22
N THR A 58 -11.69 18.59 -3.78
CA THR A 58 -11.11 17.50 -2.99
C THR A 58 -9.77 17.87 -2.35
N SER A 59 -8.95 18.72 -3.01
CA SER A 59 -7.69 19.18 -2.42
C SER A 59 -7.89 20.19 -1.27
N LYS A 60 -9.04 20.87 -1.20
CA LYS A 60 -9.39 21.79 -0.11
C LYS A 60 -10.07 21.09 1.07
N GLU A 61 -10.70 19.95 0.85
CA GLU A 61 -11.32 19.15 1.93
C GLU A 61 -10.30 18.27 2.68
N THR A 62 -9.10 18.07 2.13
CA THR A 62 -7.94 17.52 2.83
C THR A 62 -6.93 18.61 3.14
N ASN A 63 -7.29 19.60 3.95
CA ASN A 63 -6.30 20.46 4.56
C ASN A 63 -5.47 19.61 5.55
N SER A 64 -4.26 19.24 5.12
CA SER A 64 -3.20 18.61 5.93
C SER A 64 -2.62 19.53 7.02
N ASP A 65 -3.21 20.69 7.24
CA ASP A 65 -2.71 21.72 8.15
C ASP A 65 -3.22 21.57 9.60
N ASP A 66 -4.18 20.69 9.85
CA ASP A 66 -4.71 20.41 11.20
C ASP A 66 -4.00 19.24 11.93
N PHE A 67 -2.98 18.62 11.33
CA PHE A 67 -2.24 17.55 12.01
C PHE A 67 -1.20 18.13 12.98
N ASN A 68 -1.51 18.05 14.28
CA ASN A 68 -0.59 18.42 15.35
C ASN A 68 0.50 17.33 15.52
N PRO A 69 1.80 17.62 15.30
CA PRO A 69 2.88 16.65 15.47
C PRO A 69 2.99 16.12 16.92
N ALA A 70 2.52 16.87 17.93
CA ALA A 70 2.44 16.36 19.30
C ALA A 70 1.35 15.28 19.48
N ALA A 71 0.32 15.26 18.63
CA ALA A 71 -0.68 14.20 18.60
C ALA A 71 -0.15 12.93 17.91
N ALA A 72 0.77 13.05 16.95
CA ALA A 72 1.47 11.92 16.32
C ALA A 72 2.22 11.04 17.34
N VAL A 73 2.92 11.70 18.28
CA VAL A 73 3.68 11.04 19.36
C VAL A 73 2.77 10.22 20.28
N LYS A 74 1.48 10.57 20.41
CA LYS A 74 0.51 9.82 21.23
C LYS A 74 0.26 8.41 20.70
N TYR A 75 0.35 8.20 19.39
CA TYR A 75 0.07 6.91 18.75
C TYR A 75 1.24 5.92 18.83
N ILE A 76 2.44 6.42 19.13
CA ILE A 76 3.59 5.58 19.41
C ILE A 76 3.49 5.16 20.88
N THR A 77 3.26 3.87 21.14
CA THR A 77 3.26 3.35 22.50
C THR A 77 4.69 3.39 23.05
N PRO A 78 5.01 4.31 23.98
CA PRO A 78 6.36 4.44 24.50
C PRO A 78 6.68 3.25 25.41
N LYS A 79 7.97 2.84 25.47
CA LYS A 79 8.49 1.81 26.38
C LYS A 79 8.02 1.93 27.86
N ASN A 80 7.59 3.11 28.30
CA ASN A 80 7.20 3.39 29.69
C ASN A 80 5.69 3.51 29.94
N THR A 81 4.81 3.25 28.96
CA THR A 81 3.36 3.32 29.17
C THR A 81 2.78 1.92 29.38
N ILE A 82 2.69 1.48 30.64
CA ILE A 82 1.89 0.31 31.02
C ILE A 82 0.53 0.81 31.53
N GLU A 83 -0.44 0.94 30.64
CA GLU A 83 -1.85 1.02 31.05
C GLU A 83 -2.49 -0.36 30.91
N ILE A 84 -2.71 -1.04 32.03
CA ILE A 84 -3.47 -2.28 32.10
C ILE A 84 -4.95 -1.91 31.97
N SER A 85 -5.47 -1.90 30.74
CA SER A 85 -6.91 -1.77 30.52
C SER A 85 -7.61 -3.10 30.79
N SER A 86 -8.25 -3.23 31.96
CA SER A 86 -9.14 -4.33 32.31
C SER A 86 -10.48 -4.18 31.58
N TYR A 87 -10.62 -4.79 30.41
CA TYR A 87 -11.90 -4.85 29.72
C TYR A 87 -12.82 -5.88 30.39
N THR A 88 -13.84 -5.37 31.10
CA THR A 88 -14.97 -6.17 31.55
C THR A 88 -15.88 -6.44 30.36
N SER A 89 -16.03 -7.71 29.99
CA SER A 89 -16.84 -8.12 28.84
C SER A 89 -18.33 -8.11 29.21
N ALA A 90 -19.10 -7.21 28.61
CA ALA A 90 -20.55 -7.31 28.57
C ALA A 90 -20.97 -7.98 27.25
N THR A 91 -21.63 -9.13 27.35
CA THR A 91 -22.04 -9.96 26.22
C THR A 91 -23.43 -9.54 25.72
N PRO A 92 -23.61 -9.15 24.44
CA PRO A 92 -24.87 -9.32 23.77
C PRO A 92 -24.92 -10.72 23.13
N SER A 93 -25.99 -11.45 23.41
CA SER A 93 -26.29 -12.76 22.84
C SER A 93 -26.64 -12.63 21.35
N VAL A 94 -25.64 -12.82 20.49
CA VAL A 94 -25.83 -12.99 19.04
C VAL A 94 -25.87 -14.49 18.74
N LYS A 95 -26.87 -14.91 17.94
CA LYS A 95 -27.03 -16.30 17.49
C LYS A 95 -25.74 -16.84 16.88
N LEU A 96 -25.25 -17.97 17.41
CA LEU A 96 -24.14 -18.75 16.86
C LEU A 96 -24.60 -19.60 15.67
N SER A 97 -24.10 -19.29 14.48
CA SER A 97 -23.87 -20.19 13.32
C SER A 97 -23.18 -19.33 12.24
N GLU A 98 -22.07 -19.69 11.59
CA GLU A 98 -21.46 -20.97 11.25
C GLU A 98 -19.94 -20.88 11.45
N THR A 99 -19.26 -22.01 11.71
CA THR A 99 -17.81 -22.09 11.60
C THR A 99 -17.39 -21.80 10.16
N GLY A 100 -16.83 -20.62 9.90
CA GLY A 100 -16.28 -20.29 8.59
C GLY A 100 -14.89 -20.92 8.44
N THR A 101 -14.67 -21.64 7.34
CA THR A 101 -13.34 -22.10 6.94
C THR A 101 -12.75 -21.09 5.98
N LEU A 102 -11.66 -20.44 6.40
CA LEU A 102 -10.93 -19.45 5.63
C LEU A 102 -10.36 -20.06 4.35
N LYS A 103 -10.46 -19.32 3.25
CA LYS A 103 -9.90 -19.69 1.94
C LYS A 103 -8.85 -18.68 1.50
N VAL A 104 -8.00 -19.11 0.57
CA VAL A 104 -7.05 -18.21 -0.11
C VAL A 104 -7.83 -17.07 -0.78
N GLY A 105 -7.37 -15.84 -0.54
CA GLY A 105 -8.00 -14.61 -1.01
C GLY A 105 -8.97 -13.96 -0.01
N GLU A 106 -9.41 -14.69 1.01
CA GLU A 106 -10.29 -14.17 2.07
C GLU A 106 -9.52 -13.49 3.18
N TYR A 107 -10.26 -12.79 4.05
CA TYR A 107 -9.73 -11.87 5.03
C TYR A 107 -10.06 -12.26 6.47
N VAL A 108 -9.10 -12.04 7.36
CA VAL A 108 -9.23 -12.15 8.82
C VAL A 108 -8.82 -10.82 9.45
N GLN A 109 -9.45 -10.43 10.55
CA GLN A 109 -9.12 -9.21 11.27
C GLN A 109 -8.82 -9.50 12.74
N PHE A 110 -7.58 -9.27 13.16
CA PHE A 110 -7.14 -9.41 14.54
C PHE A 110 -5.83 -8.64 14.75
N GLY A 111 -5.50 -8.35 16.02
CA GLY A 111 -4.42 -7.44 16.37
C GLY A 111 -4.72 -5.99 15.97
N LYS A 112 -3.91 -5.08 16.50
CA LYS A 112 -4.00 -3.65 16.17
C LYS A 112 -2.61 -3.08 15.91
N TYR A 113 -2.55 -1.99 15.17
CA TYR A 113 -1.35 -1.16 15.10
C TYR A 113 -1.75 0.30 14.87
N TYR A 114 -1.13 1.23 15.59
CA TYR A 114 -1.60 2.61 15.71
C TYR A 114 -3.10 2.72 16.03
N GLU A 115 -3.58 1.85 16.92
CA GLU A 115 -5.00 1.69 17.33
C GLU A 115 -5.95 1.17 16.24
N ASP A 116 -5.51 1.02 14.99
CA ASP A 116 -6.32 0.48 13.90
C ASP A 116 -6.25 -1.05 13.87
N PRO A 117 -7.38 -1.74 13.67
CA PRO A 117 -7.37 -3.19 13.51
C PRO A 117 -6.62 -3.58 12.23
N ILE A 118 -5.82 -4.65 12.32
CA ILE A 118 -5.07 -5.13 11.18
C ILE A 118 -5.95 -6.07 10.37
N LEU A 119 -6.06 -5.78 9.07
CA LEU A 119 -6.71 -6.66 8.10
C LEU A 119 -5.66 -7.55 7.45
N TRP A 120 -5.87 -8.86 7.53
CA TRP A 120 -4.98 -9.88 7.02
C TRP A 120 -5.63 -10.62 5.87
N LYS A 121 -4.91 -10.79 4.76
CA LYS A 121 -5.34 -11.57 3.61
C LYS A 121 -4.69 -12.95 3.65
N CYS A 122 -5.48 -14.00 3.45
CA CYS A 122 -4.97 -15.35 3.28
C CYS A 122 -4.35 -15.49 1.88
N VAL A 123 -3.06 -15.79 1.82
CA VAL A 123 -2.32 -15.92 0.54
C VAL A 123 -1.99 -17.37 0.19
N LYS A 124 -1.97 -18.25 1.20
CA LYS A 124 -1.68 -19.67 1.05
C LYS A 124 -2.30 -20.43 2.21
N ILE A 125 -2.74 -21.67 1.98
CA ILE A 125 -3.13 -22.62 3.03
C ILE A 125 -2.36 -23.90 2.78
N GLU A 126 -1.67 -24.40 3.81
CA GLU A 126 -0.94 -25.66 3.74
C GLU A 126 -1.21 -26.43 5.02
N ASN A 127 -1.72 -27.67 4.90
CA ASN A 127 -2.09 -28.51 6.04
C ASN A 127 -3.01 -27.80 7.06
N ASP A 128 -4.07 -27.15 6.56
CA ASP A 128 -5.04 -26.36 7.34
C ASP A 128 -4.44 -25.18 8.12
N LYS A 129 -3.20 -24.79 7.81
CA LYS A 129 -2.50 -23.63 8.38
C LYS A 129 -2.46 -22.52 7.34
N PRO A 130 -3.25 -21.44 7.51
CA PRO A 130 -3.23 -20.33 6.58
C PRO A 130 -2.01 -19.44 6.83
N MET A 131 -1.35 -19.05 5.75
CA MET A 131 -0.37 -17.99 5.70
C MET A 131 -1.10 -16.69 5.36
N LEU A 132 -0.90 -15.70 6.21
CA LEU A 132 -1.55 -14.41 6.14
C LEU A 132 -0.53 -13.31 5.86
N VAL A 133 -0.93 -12.32 5.08
CA VAL A 133 -0.16 -11.09 4.85
C VAL A 133 -1.08 -9.92 5.16
N SER A 134 -0.57 -8.90 5.85
CA SER A 134 -1.31 -7.66 6.03
C SER A 134 -1.75 -7.09 4.67
N GLU A 135 -3.00 -6.61 4.58
CA GLU A 135 -3.54 -6.07 3.33
C GLU A 135 -2.80 -4.79 2.89
N ASN A 136 -2.36 -4.00 3.87
CA ASN A 136 -1.68 -2.73 3.68
C ASN A 136 -0.36 -2.71 4.45
N ILE A 137 0.56 -1.83 4.02
CA ILE A 137 1.78 -1.50 4.76
C ILE A 137 1.38 -0.78 6.06
N LEU A 138 1.88 -1.28 7.20
CA LEU A 138 1.44 -0.83 8.52
C LEU A 138 2.26 0.34 9.10
N CYS A 139 3.49 0.51 8.64
CA CYS A 139 4.39 1.61 9.00
C CYS A 139 5.59 1.64 8.05
N MET A 140 6.41 2.69 8.18
CA MET A 140 7.76 2.71 7.65
C MET A 140 8.77 2.58 8.79
N LYS A 141 9.75 1.69 8.63
CA LYS A 141 10.83 1.47 9.60
C LYS A 141 12.08 1.05 8.85
N ALA A 142 13.25 1.37 9.41
CA ALA A 142 14.49 0.75 8.98
C ALA A 142 14.42 -0.77 9.17
N TYR A 143 15.12 -1.51 8.33
CA TYR A 143 15.30 -2.94 8.50
C TYR A 143 16.27 -3.23 9.66
N ASP A 144 17.39 -2.50 9.69
CA ASP A 144 18.43 -2.61 10.71
C ASP A 144 19.21 -1.30 10.83
N ALA A 145 19.64 -0.93 12.02
CA ALA A 145 20.37 0.30 12.29
C ALA A 145 21.85 0.20 11.88
N ALA A 146 22.47 1.33 11.56
CA ALA A 146 23.91 1.41 11.33
C ALA A 146 24.69 0.98 12.60
N GLU A 147 25.51 -0.07 12.52
CA GLU A 147 26.19 -0.65 13.69
C GLU A 147 27.17 0.33 14.39
N SER A 148 27.60 1.40 13.70
CA SER A 148 28.42 2.45 14.32
C SER A 148 27.66 3.35 15.31
N GLY A 149 26.32 3.24 15.36
CA GLY A 149 25.46 4.12 16.14
C GLY A 149 25.18 5.49 15.49
N THR A 150 25.72 5.74 14.29
CA THR A 150 25.46 6.95 13.52
C THR A 150 25.38 6.62 12.03
N ASP A 151 24.41 7.20 11.34
CA ASP A 151 24.25 7.02 9.91
C ASP A 151 25.49 7.52 9.16
N SER A 152 25.86 6.80 8.09
CA SER A 152 26.93 7.21 7.17
C SER A 152 28.36 7.25 7.75
N VAL A 153 28.58 6.79 8.99
CA VAL A 153 29.90 6.64 9.61
C VAL A 153 30.26 5.15 9.74
N GLY A 154 31.50 4.78 9.40
CA GLY A 154 31.98 3.41 9.52
C GLY A 154 33.10 3.08 8.54
N SER A 155 33.80 1.99 8.80
CA SER A 155 34.86 1.42 7.97
C SER A 155 34.31 0.48 6.88
N ASN A 156 33.12 -0.09 7.11
CA ASN A 156 32.47 -1.03 6.20
C ASN A 156 30.96 -0.74 6.02
N HIS A 157 30.29 -1.50 5.15
CA HIS A 157 28.88 -1.29 4.82
C HIS A 157 27.95 -1.49 6.02
N VAL A 158 28.21 -2.49 6.87
CA VAL A 158 27.34 -2.81 8.01
C VAL A 158 27.43 -1.70 9.07
N GLU A 159 28.63 -1.22 9.36
CA GLU A 159 28.85 -0.09 10.27
C GLU A 159 28.15 1.19 9.79
N LYS A 160 28.13 1.45 8.48
CA LYS A 160 27.53 2.67 7.89
C LYS A 160 26.02 2.62 7.73
N TYR A 161 25.50 1.44 7.40
CA TYR A 161 24.18 1.29 6.77
C TYR A 161 23.33 0.14 7.36
N GLY A 162 23.84 -0.57 8.37
CA GLY A 162 23.19 -1.71 9.01
C GLY A 162 23.39 -3.03 8.27
N SER A 163 22.92 -4.11 8.89
CA SER A 163 23.05 -5.48 8.37
C SER A 163 21.81 -5.89 7.57
N ASN A 164 22.02 -6.64 6.49
CA ASN A 164 20.92 -7.25 5.73
C ASN A 164 20.47 -8.62 6.27
N LYS A 165 21.04 -9.08 7.38
CA LYS A 165 20.75 -10.39 7.95
C LYS A 165 19.44 -10.36 8.73
N TRP A 166 18.48 -11.19 8.34
CA TRP A 166 17.20 -11.29 9.05
C TRP A 166 17.36 -11.67 10.53
N HIS A 167 18.24 -12.63 10.83
CA HIS A 167 18.32 -13.30 12.13
C HIS A 167 18.45 -12.36 13.34
N ASN A 168 19.17 -11.25 13.20
CA ASN A 168 19.41 -10.25 14.24
C ASN A 168 19.02 -8.83 13.81
N SER A 169 18.24 -8.71 12.74
CA SER A 169 17.75 -7.41 12.30
C SER A 169 16.84 -6.78 13.34
N ASN A 170 16.99 -5.48 13.56
CA ASN A 170 16.12 -4.75 14.48
C ASN A 170 14.63 -4.92 14.15
N ILE A 171 14.26 -4.95 12.86
CA ILE A 171 12.86 -5.11 12.44
C ILE A 171 12.29 -6.48 12.83
N ARG A 172 13.07 -7.56 12.76
CA ARG A 172 12.66 -8.90 13.20
C ARG A 172 12.39 -8.91 14.71
N GLU A 173 13.33 -8.36 15.48
CA GLU A 173 13.27 -8.33 16.94
C GLU A 173 12.05 -7.53 17.41
N TRP A 174 11.80 -6.38 16.77
CA TRP A 174 10.60 -5.59 17.00
C TRP A 174 9.32 -6.33 16.61
N LEU A 175 9.28 -6.99 15.44
CA LEU A 175 8.10 -7.74 14.97
C LEU A 175 7.68 -8.87 15.92
N ASN A 176 8.62 -9.44 16.68
CA ASN A 176 8.39 -10.62 17.52
C ASN A 176 8.36 -10.32 19.03
N ALA A 177 8.59 -9.08 19.44
CA ALA A 177 8.53 -8.69 20.85
C ALA A 177 7.08 -8.40 21.29
N VAL A 178 6.72 -8.90 22.48
CA VAL A 178 5.39 -8.70 23.11
C VAL A 178 5.38 -7.54 24.12
N SER A 179 6.53 -6.92 24.34
CA SER A 179 6.75 -5.81 25.28
C SER A 179 7.97 -5.01 24.79
N ASN A 180 8.79 -4.47 25.70
CA ASN A 180 10.04 -3.80 25.33
C ASN A 180 10.92 -4.70 24.45
N VAL A 181 11.46 -4.12 23.38
CA VAL A 181 12.37 -4.82 22.48
C VAL A 181 13.78 -4.79 23.07
N ASN A 182 14.40 -5.96 23.18
CA ASN A 182 15.82 -6.09 23.50
C ASN A 182 16.58 -6.28 22.19
N PHE A 183 17.05 -5.19 21.60
CA PHE A 183 17.79 -5.26 20.36
C PHE A 183 19.15 -5.93 20.60
N SER A 184 19.51 -6.92 19.78
CA SER A 184 20.80 -7.62 19.92
C SER A 184 21.97 -6.88 19.26
N THR A 185 21.66 -5.90 18.41
CA THR A 185 22.60 -5.00 17.74
C THR A 185 22.35 -3.55 18.16
N GLN A 186 22.99 -2.60 17.47
CA GLN A 186 22.74 -1.17 17.67
C GLN A 186 21.24 -0.87 17.55
N GLU A 187 20.68 -0.19 18.56
CA GLU A 187 19.26 0.16 18.54
C GLU A 187 18.95 1.15 17.40
N PRO A 188 17.76 1.05 16.78
CA PRO A 188 17.31 1.89 15.67
C PRO A 188 16.85 3.27 16.16
N ASN A 189 17.77 4.00 16.79
CA ASN A 189 17.59 5.36 17.26
C ASN A 189 17.77 6.39 16.14
N LYS A 190 17.38 7.63 16.40
CA LYS A 190 17.41 8.75 15.43
C LYS A 190 18.77 9.04 14.77
N PHE A 191 19.87 8.57 15.35
CA PHE A 191 21.21 8.77 14.80
C PHE A 191 21.62 7.59 13.93
N ALA A 192 21.21 6.36 14.26
CA ALA A 192 21.64 5.16 13.56
C ALA A 192 20.76 4.80 12.33
N VAL A 193 19.64 5.50 12.14
CA VAL A 193 18.74 5.33 10.99
C VAL A 193 18.61 6.63 10.18
N ILE A 194 18.34 6.52 8.89
CA ILE A 194 18.19 7.70 8.02
C ILE A 194 16.72 8.09 7.84
N LEU A 195 16.49 9.41 7.68
CA LEU A 195 15.17 10.00 7.35
C LEU A 195 14.11 9.94 8.48
N GLY A 196 14.51 9.57 9.70
CA GLY A 196 13.64 9.52 10.88
C GLY A 196 13.01 8.13 11.08
N ASN A 197 11.80 8.10 11.64
CA ASN A 197 11.06 6.86 11.98
C ASN A 197 11.89 5.87 12.81
N GLU A 198 12.73 6.40 13.71
CA GLU A 198 13.34 5.64 14.78
C GLU A 198 12.28 4.93 15.62
N TYR A 199 12.63 3.76 16.15
CA TYR A 199 11.68 2.93 16.90
C TYR A 199 12.33 2.20 18.08
N ASP A 200 13.49 2.70 18.51
CA ASP A 200 14.17 2.32 19.74
C ASP A 200 13.30 2.52 20.99
N ASN A 201 12.34 3.44 20.95
CA ASN A 201 11.44 3.75 22.06
C ASN A 201 10.04 3.12 21.94
N GLU A 202 9.77 2.35 20.89
CA GLU A 202 8.49 1.65 20.71
C GLU A 202 8.48 0.32 21.46
N LEU A 203 7.30 -0.09 21.93
CA LEU A 203 7.06 -1.49 22.25
C LEU A 203 7.12 -2.36 20.98
N GLY A 204 7.40 -3.65 21.18
CA GLY A 204 7.37 -4.64 20.11
C GLY A 204 5.99 -4.76 19.45
N PHE A 205 5.98 -5.15 18.19
CA PHE A 205 4.76 -5.23 17.38
C PHE A 205 3.66 -6.09 18.02
N LEU A 206 4.04 -7.23 18.61
CA LEU A 206 3.11 -8.16 19.26
C LEU A 206 2.56 -7.64 20.59
N SER A 207 3.06 -6.53 21.14
CA SER A 207 2.44 -5.89 22.32
C SER A 207 1.03 -5.36 22.04
N ASN A 208 0.68 -5.22 20.76
CA ASN A 208 -0.64 -4.76 20.31
C ASN A 208 -1.63 -5.90 20.03
N PHE A 209 -1.28 -7.12 20.44
CA PHE A 209 -2.08 -8.33 20.30
C PHE A 209 -2.44 -8.87 21.69
N SER A 210 -3.64 -9.42 21.81
CA SER A 210 -4.04 -10.16 23.01
C SER A 210 -3.30 -11.51 23.10
N SER A 211 -3.19 -12.06 24.30
CA SER A 211 -2.53 -13.35 24.52
C SER A 211 -3.15 -14.47 23.67
N SER A 212 -4.48 -14.50 23.54
CA SER A 212 -5.19 -15.48 22.72
C SER A 212 -4.90 -15.33 21.22
N GLU A 213 -4.71 -14.10 20.74
CA GLU A 213 -4.30 -13.87 19.34
C GLU A 213 -2.88 -14.39 19.12
N ILE A 214 -1.94 -14.08 20.02
CA ILE A 214 -0.54 -14.55 19.94
C ILE A 214 -0.45 -16.09 20.00
N GLU A 215 -1.29 -16.72 20.81
CA GLU A 215 -1.40 -18.18 20.93
C GLU A 215 -1.97 -18.82 19.67
N SER A 216 -2.78 -18.12 18.89
CA SER A 216 -3.35 -18.61 17.63
C SER A 216 -2.34 -18.60 16.47
N ILE A 217 -1.26 -17.81 16.60
CA ILE A 217 -0.19 -17.72 15.61
C ILE A 217 0.69 -18.98 15.67
N GLU A 218 0.84 -19.63 14.53
CA GLU A 218 1.76 -20.74 14.32
C GLU A 218 3.19 -20.20 14.09
N PRO A 219 4.16 -20.53 14.96
CA PRO A 219 5.55 -20.15 14.73
C PRO A 219 6.11 -20.81 13.46
N MET A 220 6.90 -20.05 12.70
CA MET A 220 7.63 -20.54 11.54
C MET A 220 9.12 -20.49 11.82
N THR A 221 9.84 -21.58 11.52
CA THR A 221 11.31 -21.61 11.58
C THR A 221 11.89 -21.39 10.19
N HIS A 222 12.78 -20.41 10.06
CA HIS A 222 13.52 -20.11 8.84
C HIS A 222 14.99 -19.84 9.19
N GLU A 223 15.92 -20.52 8.53
CA GLU A 223 17.37 -20.31 8.70
C GLU A 223 17.85 -20.29 10.17
N GLY A 224 17.27 -21.13 11.03
CA GLY A 224 17.67 -21.28 12.43
C GLY A 224 17.04 -20.27 13.39
N VAL A 225 16.19 -19.36 12.92
CA VAL A 225 15.35 -18.51 13.79
C VAL A 225 13.88 -18.91 13.69
N THR A 226 13.17 -18.80 14.81
CA THR A 226 11.73 -19.10 14.91
C THR A 226 10.97 -17.82 15.19
N ASP A 227 10.06 -17.47 14.29
CA ASP A 227 9.32 -16.21 14.30
C ASP A 227 7.82 -16.48 14.28
N LYS A 228 7.06 -15.60 14.95
CA LYS A 228 5.59 -15.55 14.85
C LYS A 228 5.15 -14.61 13.74
N VAL A 229 5.87 -13.49 13.59
CA VAL A 229 5.62 -12.48 12.56
C VAL A 229 6.93 -12.24 11.81
N TYR A 230 6.85 -12.21 10.49
CA TYR A 230 8.00 -12.09 9.60
C TYR A 230 7.67 -11.24 8.38
N LEU A 231 8.67 -10.93 7.56
CA LEU A 231 8.48 -10.33 6.23
C LEU A 231 8.58 -11.41 5.17
N LEU A 232 7.83 -11.30 4.07
CA LEU A 232 7.94 -12.27 2.97
C LEU A 232 9.36 -12.34 2.42
N SER A 233 9.78 -13.54 1.98
CA SER A 233 10.98 -13.69 1.16
C SER A 233 10.69 -13.28 -0.29
N SER A 234 11.73 -13.05 -1.08
CA SER A 234 11.61 -12.82 -2.52
C SER A 234 10.90 -13.98 -3.25
N ASP A 235 11.12 -15.23 -2.83
CA ASP A 235 10.45 -16.42 -3.40
C ASP A 235 8.95 -16.46 -3.10
N GLU A 236 8.53 -15.90 -1.96
CA GLU A 236 7.14 -15.85 -1.51
C GLU A 236 6.34 -14.70 -2.14
N LEU A 237 6.99 -13.75 -2.83
CA LEU A 237 6.30 -12.60 -3.43
C LEU A 237 5.26 -12.99 -4.47
N SER A 238 5.45 -14.14 -5.14
CA SER A 238 4.49 -14.69 -6.09
C SER A 238 3.11 -14.95 -5.46
N LEU A 239 3.03 -15.18 -4.14
CA LEU A 239 1.80 -15.36 -3.39
C LEU A 239 0.93 -14.09 -3.35
N LEU A 240 1.51 -12.93 -3.63
CA LEU A 240 0.80 -11.65 -3.69
C LEU A 240 0.10 -11.40 -5.03
N GLY A 241 0.28 -12.29 -6.00
CA GLY A 241 -0.23 -12.18 -7.36
C GLY A 241 0.61 -11.25 -8.25
N ASN A 242 0.08 -10.93 -9.44
CA ASN A 242 0.81 -10.21 -10.49
C ASN A 242 1.13 -8.75 -10.16
N ASN A 243 0.50 -8.17 -9.14
CA ASN A 243 0.81 -6.82 -8.67
C ASN A 243 1.07 -6.83 -7.15
N PRO A 244 2.35 -6.90 -6.73
CA PRO A 244 2.69 -6.94 -5.33
C PRO A 244 2.63 -5.56 -4.66
N THR A 245 2.32 -4.47 -5.38
CA THR A 245 2.26 -3.13 -4.78
C THR A 245 1.24 -3.05 -3.65
N ARG A 246 1.56 -2.28 -2.61
CA ARG A 246 0.70 -2.08 -1.44
C ARG A 246 0.59 -0.61 -1.08
N GLU A 247 -0.56 -0.24 -0.54
CA GLU A 247 -0.81 1.09 0.00
C GLU A 247 -0.41 1.12 1.48
N LEU A 248 -0.09 2.30 2.01
CA LEU A 248 0.01 2.52 3.45
C LEU A 248 -1.39 2.59 4.06
N THR A 249 -1.53 2.21 5.33
CA THR A 249 -2.71 2.67 6.09
C THR A 249 -2.68 4.19 6.23
N GLU A 250 -3.85 4.81 6.37
CA GLU A 250 -3.96 6.26 6.53
C GLU A 250 -3.11 6.76 7.71
N LYS A 251 -3.16 6.07 8.86
CA LYS A 251 -2.33 6.40 10.02
C LYS A 251 -0.84 6.19 9.77
N ALA A 252 -0.46 5.11 9.09
CA ALA A 252 0.93 4.88 8.72
C ALA A 252 1.46 5.99 7.82
N PHE A 253 0.66 6.44 6.85
CA PHE A 253 1.00 7.56 5.99
C PHE A 253 1.15 8.84 6.81
N GLN A 254 0.17 9.19 7.64
CA GLN A 254 0.23 10.39 8.47
C GLN A 254 1.47 10.36 9.38
N LEU A 255 1.64 9.31 10.18
CA LEU A 255 2.77 9.21 11.10
C LEU A 255 4.11 9.23 10.36
N SER A 256 4.26 8.41 9.32
CA SER A 256 5.53 8.37 8.55
C SER A 256 5.80 9.71 7.83
N TYR A 257 4.79 10.41 7.32
CA TYR A 257 4.94 11.70 6.64
C TYR A 257 5.25 12.85 7.62
N TYR A 258 4.57 12.87 8.77
CA TYR A 258 4.70 13.96 9.75
C TYR A 258 5.89 13.79 10.71
N ILE A 259 6.32 12.55 10.99
CA ILE A 259 7.45 12.25 11.89
C ILE A 259 8.78 12.26 11.14
N SER A 260 8.77 11.82 9.89
CA SER A 260 9.99 11.81 9.09
C SER A 260 10.56 13.21 8.86
N GLU A 261 11.86 13.24 8.64
CA GLU A 261 12.56 14.43 8.15
C GLU A 261 12.07 14.86 6.74
N PHE A 262 11.14 14.12 6.10
CA PHE A 262 10.60 14.44 4.78
C PHE A 262 9.94 15.81 4.72
N LYS A 263 9.02 16.09 5.66
CA LYS A 263 8.37 17.42 5.73
C LYS A 263 9.37 18.52 6.05
N LYS A 264 10.33 18.27 6.95
CA LYS A 264 11.35 19.26 7.35
C LYS A 264 12.35 19.57 6.22
N LYS A 265 12.69 18.59 5.40
CA LYS A 265 13.60 18.72 4.25
C LYS A 265 12.90 19.14 2.95
N GLY A 266 11.58 19.40 2.99
CA GLY A 266 10.80 19.75 1.80
C GLY A 266 10.78 18.66 0.74
N ILE A 267 11.02 17.41 1.14
CA ILE A 267 10.98 16.26 0.23
C ILE A 267 9.51 15.87 0.09
N ASP A 268 8.92 16.22 -1.04
CA ASP A 268 7.64 15.67 -1.45
C ASP A 268 7.85 14.18 -1.78
N ILE A 269 7.54 13.32 -0.82
CA ILE A 269 7.55 11.87 -1.04
C ILE A 269 6.39 11.42 -1.93
N GLY A 270 5.50 12.34 -2.31
CA GLY A 270 4.30 12.10 -3.09
C GLY A 270 3.34 11.21 -2.32
N PHE A 271 2.05 11.54 -2.32
CA PHE A 271 1.03 10.53 -2.06
C PHE A 271 0.96 9.59 -3.28
N THR A 272 2.03 8.86 -3.55
CA THR A 272 1.96 7.80 -4.55
C THR A 272 1.12 6.69 -3.92
N LYS A 273 0.18 6.12 -4.68
CA LYS A 273 -0.69 5.05 -4.17
C LYS A 273 0.07 3.76 -3.84
N THR A 274 1.37 3.68 -4.08
CA THR A 274 2.15 2.45 -3.93
C THR A 274 3.49 2.74 -3.27
N TRP A 275 3.77 2.08 -2.15
CA TRP A 275 4.99 2.27 -1.40
C TRP A 275 5.89 1.04 -1.48
N ALA A 276 7.21 1.29 -1.43
CA ALA A 276 8.15 0.20 -1.32
C ALA A 276 8.04 -0.47 0.05
N TYR A 277 8.30 -1.76 0.13
CA TYR A 277 8.35 -2.49 1.40
C TYR A 277 9.46 -3.53 1.43
N TRP A 278 9.93 -3.82 2.65
CA TRP A 278 11.00 -4.77 2.90
C TRP A 278 10.58 -6.21 2.61
N THR A 279 11.52 -6.99 2.10
CA THR A 279 11.50 -8.47 2.20
C THR A 279 12.47 -8.90 3.31
N ARG A 280 12.42 -10.18 3.73
CA ARG A 280 13.48 -10.76 4.59
C ARG A 280 14.70 -11.28 3.81
N THR A 281 14.70 -11.18 2.47
CA THR A 281 15.78 -11.71 1.64
C THR A 281 16.94 -10.72 1.56
N PRO A 282 18.17 -11.10 1.94
CA PRO A 282 19.33 -10.24 1.80
C PRO A 282 19.67 -10.00 0.32
N TYR A 283 20.14 -8.79 -0.01
CA TYR A 283 20.76 -8.55 -1.30
C TYR A 283 22.19 -9.14 -1.29
N PRO A 284 22.52 -10.08 -2.17
CA PRO A 284 23.73 -10.90 -2.02
C PRO A 284 25.04 -10.13 -2.21
N SER A 285 25.04 -9.03 -2.98
CA SER A 285 26.27 -8.33 -3.35
C SER A 285 26.71 -7.25 -2.36
N VAL A 286 25.82 -6.81 -1.45
CA VAL A 286 26.11 -5.73 -0.50
C VAL A 286 25.50 -6.10 0.85
N SER A 287 26.35 -6.28 1.87
CA SER A 287 25.95 -6.78 3.20
C SER A 287 25.00 -5.87 3.98
N SER A 288 24.82 -4.62 3.52
CA SER A 288 23.87 -3.68 4.08
C SER A 288 22.59 -3.54 3.29
N ASN A 289 22.47 -4.19 2.13
CA ASN A 289 21.30 -4.01 1.29
C ASN A 289 20.35 -5.19 1.43
N VAL A 290 19.06 -4.87 1.47
CA VAL A 290 17.96 -5.84 1.55
C VAL A 290 17.08 -5.67 0.31
N TYR A 291 16.52 -6.76 -0.20
CA TYR A 291 15.55 -6.67 -1.28
C TYR A 291 14.28 -5.95 -0.82
N ILE A 292 13.82 -5.02 -1.65
CA ILE A 292 12.55 -4.32 -1.51
C ILE A 292 11.68 -4.59 -2.73
N VAL A 293 10.36 -4.54 -2.53
CA VAL A 293 9.43 -4.49 -3.66
C VAL A 293 9.17 -3.03 -3.99
N GLY A 294 9.61 -2.57 -5.16
CA GLY A 294 9.39 -1.19 -5.61
C GLY A 294 7.96 -0.95 -6.11
N GLY A 295 7.53 0.32 -6.11
CA GLY A 295 6.31 0.75 -6.81
C GLY A 295 6.46 0.43 -8.30
N ILE A 296 5.70 -0.56 -8.78
CA ILE A 296 5.80 -1.26 -10.09
C ILE A 296 6.80 -2.45 -10.06
N ALA A 297 6.37 -3.54 -9.40
CA ALA A 297 6.71 -4.96 -9.60
C ALA A 297 8.18 -5.42 -9.75
N ASN A 298 9.17 -4.54 -9.60
CA ASN A 298 10.59 -4.91 -9.65
C ASN A 298 11.17 -5.02 -8.25
N LEU A 299 11.87 -6.12 -7.99
CA LEU A 299 12.79 -6.23 -6.87
C LEU A 299 13.89 -5.19 -7.05
N ALA A 300 14.00 -4.29 -6.09
CA ALA A 300 15.13 -3.37 -5.95
C ALA A 300 15.87 -3.70 -4.66
N ALA A 301 16.93 -2.96 -4.37
CA ALA A 301 17.67 -3.09 -3.11
C ALA A 301 17.81 -1.72 -2.45
N SER A 302 17.68 -1.69 -1.12
CA SER A 302 17.90 -0.48 -0.33
C SER A 302 18.77 -0.81 0.88
N SER A 303 19.50 0.19 1.37
CA SER A 303 20.30 0.11 2.59
C SER A 303 19.41 -0.15 3.81
N ALA A 304 19.85 -1.05 4.70
CA ALA A 304 19.04 -1.55 5.81
C ALA A 304 18.61 -0.44 6.78
N ASN A 305 19.41 0.61 6.95
CA ASN A 305 19.09 1.75 7.80
C ASN A 305 18.09 2.75 7.20
N ALA A 306 17.52 2.47 6.01
CA ALA A 306 16.55 3.34 5.36
C ALA A 306 15.16 3.27 6.00
N SER A 307 14.73 4.32 6.68
CA SER A 307 13.45 4.31 7.41
C SER A 307 12.22 4.75 6.61
N ASN A 308 12.35 4.82 5.29
CA ASN A 308 11.27 5.23 4.37
C ASN A 308 10.69 4.07 3.56
N ILE A 309 10.97 2.85 4.01
CA ILE A 309 10.52 1.62 3.39
C ILE A 309 9.48 0.98 4.32
N GLY A 310 8.41 0.50 3.71
CA GLY A 310 7.26 -0.06 4.38
C GLY A 310 7.50 -1.42 5.04
N VAL A 311 6.77 -1.66 6.12
CA VAL A 311 6.64 -2.97 6.77
C VAL A 311 5.33 -3.63 6.34
N LEU A 312 5.44 -4.73 5.60
CA LEU A 312 4.32 -5.58 5.18
C LEU A 312 4.43 -6.94 5.89
N PRO A 313 3.98 -7.05 7.15
CA PRO A 313 4.14 -8.28 7.91
C PRO A 313 3.29 -9.43 7.37
N ALA A 314 3.80 -10.63 7.59
CA ALA A 314 3.18 -11.91 7.36
C ALA A 314 3.28 -12.80 8.60
N LEU A 315 2.36 -13.76 8.72
CA LEU A 315 2.31 -14.74 9.80
C LEU A 315 1.53 -15.98 9.37
N ASN A 316 1.62 -17.05 10.16
CA ASN A 316 0.80 -18.24 9.97
C ASN A 316 -0.18 -18.42 11.12
N LEU A 317 -1.38 -18.95 10.86
CA LEU A 317 -2.27 -19.39 11.94
C LEU A 317 -2.23 -20.90 12.11
N LYS A 318 -2.58 -21.34 13.32
CA LYS A 318 -2.73 -22.76 13.67
C LYS A 318 -3.96 -23.41 13.06
N THR A 319 -4.95 -22.61 12.64
CA THR A 319 -6.21 -23.09 12.07
C THR A 319 -6.79 -22.07 11.10
N ASP A 320 -7.57 -22.58 10.16
CA ASP A 320 -8.40 -21.84 9.21
C ASP A 320 -9.86 -21.68 9.67
N LYS A 321 -10.22 -22.09 10.89
CA LYS A 321 -11.61 -22.08 11.38
C LYS A 321 -11.91 -20.85 12.22
N PHE A 322 -12.98 -20.14 11.86
CA PHE A 322 -13.41 -18.91 12.49
C PHE A 322 -14.88 -18.95 12.91
N LYS A 323 -15.23 -18.17 13.94
CA LYS A 323 -16.58 -18.18 14.52
C LYS A 323 -17.52 -17.17 13.89
N TYR A 324 -16.98 -16.08 13.32
CA TYR A 324 -17.76 -14.95 12.83
C TYR A 324 -17.15 -14.37 11.56
N GLY A 325 -17.96 -13.76 10.70
CA GLY A 325 -17.53 -13.08 9.47
C GLY A 325 -17.81 -13.89 8.22
N LYS A 326 -17.55 -13.28 7.06
CA LYS A 326 -17.76 -13.88 5.72
C LYS A 326 -16.47 -13.99 4.90
N GLY A 327 -15.33 -13.69 5.51
CA GLY A 327 -14.04 -13.67 4.81
C GLY A 327 -13.88 -12.57 3.76
N THR A 328 -14.80 -11.60 3.70
CA THR A 328 -14.69 -10.47 2.74
C THR A 328 -13.91 -9.32 3.35
N ARG A 329 -13.41 -8.39 2.51
CA ARG A 329 -12.68 -7.21 2.99
C ARG A 329 -13.49 -6.36 3.99
N THR A 330 -14.81 -6.26 3.80
CA THR A 330 -15.72 -5.46 4.65
C THR A 330 -16.36 -6.26 5.78
N GLU A 331 -16.41 -7.59 5.65
CA GLU A 331 -16.90 -8.52 6.67
C GLU A 331 -15.86 -9.64 6.89
N PRO A 332 -14.66 -9.32 7.41
CA PRO A 332 -13.60 -10.30 7.59
C PRO A 332 -13.94 -11.27 8.71
N TYR A 333 -13.26 -12.41 8.73
CA TYR A 333 -13.34 -13.35 9.85
C TYR A 333 -12.74 -12.76 11.13
N LYS A 334 -13.29 -13.17 12.29
CA LYS A 334 -12.88 -12.73 13.63
C LYS A 334 -12.85 -13.89 14.62
#